data_AF-A0A369TAD0-F1
#
_entry.id   AF-A0A369TAD0-F1
#
_cell.length_a   1.000
_cell.length_b   1.000
_cell.length_c   1.000
_cell.angle_alpha   90.00
_cell.angle_beta   90.00
_cell.angle_gamma   90.00
#
_symmetry.space_group_name_H-M   'P 1'
#
loop_
_entity.id
_entity.type
_entity.pdbx_description
1 polymer ?
#
loop_
_entity_poly.entity_id
_entity_poly.type
_entity_poly.pdbx_seq_one_letter_code
_entity_poly.pdbx_strand_id
1 'polypeptide(L)'
;MSSQDVYGQKYWAVTIYQARLLYFLPATYEKLREVKQRAEDSGQLSLKKVNWEKLHVLGLLEVDRNRRDWVFVRQGPLWQEFWERLGLDPDTCEKDSEGVAAVDAIFEKADSTTIPLKNGIAV
;
A
#
# COMPACT_ATOMS: atom_id res chain seq x y z
N MET A 1 19.54 -20.51 -11.33
CA MET A 1 18.23 -21.00 -11.80
C MET A 1 17.32 -19.77 -11.91
N SER A 2 16.85 -19.40 -13.11
CA SER A 2 15.91 -18.28 -13.21
C SER A 2 14.56 -18.75 -12.68
N SER A 3 14.18 -18.25 -11.51
CA SER A 3 12.83 -18.46 -10.98
C SER A 3 11.88 -17.79 -11.96
N GLN A 4 11.18 -18.57 -12.79
CA GLN A 4 10.12 -18.02 -13.65
C GLN A 4 9.09 -17.37 -12.73
N ASP A 5 8.92 -16.07 -12.90
CA ASP A 5 7.91 -15.29 -12.19
C ASP A 5 6.51 -15.74 -12.64
N VAL A 6 5.89 -16.61 -11.84
CA VAL A 6 4.57 -17.22 -12.11
C VAL A 6 3.45 -16.17 -12.08
N TYR A 7 3.67 -15.02 -11.43
CA TYR A 7 2.66 -13.97 -11.26
C TYR A 7 2.85 -12.80 -12.24
N GLY A 8 4.02 -12.70 -12.87
CA GLY A 8 4.39 -11.68 -13.84
C GLY A 8 4.72 -10.32 -13.21
N GLN A 9 5.46 -9.49 -13.95
CA GLN A 9 6.02 -8.22 -13.46
C GLN A 9 5.01 -7.26 -12.81
N LYS A 10 3.74 -7.26 -13.26
CA LYS A 10 2.68 -6.40 -12.70
C LYS A 10 2.24 -6.83 -11.29
N TYR A 11 2.44 -8.09 -10.93
CA TYR A 11 2.17 -8.55 -9.57
C TYR A 11 3.14 -7.92 -8.57
N TRP A 12 4.40 -7.74 -8.97
CA TRP A 12 5.45 -7.14 -8.16
C TRP A 12 5.48 -5.62 -8.20
N ALA A 13 4.40 -4.96 -8.64
CA ALA A 13 4.31 -3.51 -8.68
C ALA A 13 3.14 -2.99 -7.83
N VAL A 14 3.32 -1.87 -7.15
CA VAL A 14 2.29 -1.18 -6.37
C VAL A 14 1.65 -0.11 -7.24
N THR A 15 0.32 -0.14 -7.40
CA THR A 15 -0.40 0.91 -8.13
C THR A 15 -0.60 2.15 -7.25
N ILE A 16 -0.90 3.30 -7.86
CA ILE A 16 -1.24 4.53 -7.11
C ILE A 16 -2.38 4.31 -6.10
N TYR A 17 -3.41 3.56 -6.47
CA TYR A 17 -4.52 3.21 -5.58
C TYR A 17 -4.08 2.38 -4.38
N GLN A 18 -3.16 1.44 -4.61
CA GLN A 18 -2.58 0.62 -3.55
C GLN A 18 -1.69 1.46 -2.64
N ALA A 19 -0.85 2.33 -3.19
CA ALA A 19 0.00 3.23 -2.41
C ALA A 19 -0.82 4.18 -1.54
N ARG A 20 -1.93 4.74 -2.05
CA ARG A 20 -2.85 5.53 -1.22
C ARG A 20 -3.42 4.70 -0.07
N LEU A 21 -3.89 3.48 -0.30
CA LEU A 21 -4.34 2.62 0.81
C LEU A 21 -3.22 2.39 1.83
N LEU A 22 -1.99 2.11 1.36
CA LEU A 22 -0.83 1.91 2.24
C LEU A 22 -0.53 3.16 3.07
N TYR A 23 -0.66 4.36 2.51
CA TYR A 23 -0.37 5.63 3.20
C TYR A 23 -1.25 5.79 4.45
N PHE A 24 -2.49 5.34 4.37
CA PHE A 24 -3.45 5.37 5.48
C PHE A 24 -3.37 4.19 6.43
N LEU A 25 -2.46 3.23 6.23
CA LEU A 25 -2.37 2.09 7.13
C LEU A 25 -2.00 2.56 8.54
N PRO A 26 -2.69 2.02 9.55
CA PRO A 26 -2.41 2.31 10.96
C PRO A 26 -1.29 1.42 11.50
N ALA A 27 -0.60 1.89 12.54
CA ALA A 27 0.38 1.08 13.28
C ALA A 27 -0.30 -0.07 14.07
N THR A 28 -1.54 0.14 14.51
CA THR A 28 -2.37 -0.85 15.21
C THR A 28 -3.48 -1.39 14.32
N TYR A 29 -3.98 -2.60 14.57
CA TYR A 29 -5.05 -3.18 13.75
C TYR A 29 -6.35 -2.37 13.77
N GLU A 30 -6.82 -2.00 12.59
CA GLU A 30 -8.13 -1.37 12.36
C GLU A 30 -8.86 -2.03 11.20
N LYS A 31 -10.18 -1.81 11.08
CA LYS A 31 -10.94 -2.44 9.99
C LYS A 31 -10.51 -1.85 8.65
N LEU A 32 -10.23 -2.72 7.67
CA LEU A 32 -9.89 -2.32 6.31
C LEU A 32 -10.92 -1.38 5.69
N ARG A 33 -12.20 -1.56 6.00
CA ARG A 33 -13.28 -0.69 5.53
C ARG A 33 -13.12 0.75 6.03
N GLU A 34 -12.76 0.93 7.29
CA GLU A 34 -12.58 2.25 7.91
C GLU A 34 -11.33 2.93 7.33
N VAL A 35 -10.24 2.19 7.15
CA VAL A 35 -9.02 2.67 6.47
C VAL A 35 -9.32 3.11 5.03
N LYS A 36 -10.05 2.29 4.26
CA LYS A 36 -10.46 2.64 2.88
C LYS A 36 -11.31 3.90 2.85
N GLN A 37 -12.26 4.04 3.77
CA GLN A 37 -13.13 5.22 3.83
C GLN A 37 -12.30 6.49 4.06
N ARG A 38 -11.38 6.49 5.04
CA ARG A 38 -10.50 7.65 5.28
C ARG A 38 -9.68 8.03 4.05
N ALA A 39 -9.10 7.04 3.38
CA ALA A 39 -8.33 7.27 2.17
C ALA A 39 -9.20 7.80 0.99
N GLU A 40 -10.44 7.33 0.86
CA GLU A 40 -11.41 7.87 -0.12
C GLU A 40 -11.93 9.27 0.27
N ASP A 41 -12.06 9.58 1.55
CA ASP A 41 -12.52 10.91 2.01
C ASP A 41 -11.43 11.98 1.82
N SER A 42 -10.16 11.58 1.89
CA SER A 42 -9.00 12.45 1.70
C SER A 42 -8.67 12.79 0.24
N GLY A 43 -9.31 12.15 -0.75
CA GLY A 43 -9.01 12.41 -2.16
C GLY A 43 -9.98 11.76 -3.15
N GLN A 44 -9.92 12.16 -4.42
CA GLN A 44 -10.96 11.79 -5.40
C GLN A 44 -10.90 10.36 -5.97
N LEU A 45 -10.00 9.48 -5.51
CA LEU A 45 -9.84 8.13 -6.07
C LEU A 45 -10.57 7.07 -5.25
N SER A 46 -11.43 6.30 -5.90
CA SER A 46 -12.09 5.15 -5.26
C SER A 46 -11.16 3.95 -5.11
N LEU A 47 -11.19 3.34 -3.92
CA LEU A 47 -10.42 2.16 -3.51
C LEU A 47 -11.28 0.89 -3.46
N LYS A 48 -12.51 0.92 -4.00
CA LYS A 48 -13.45 -0.21 -4.03
C LYS A 48 -12.84 -1.50 -4.59
N LYS A 49 -11.98 -1.40 -5.60
CA LYS A 49 -11.34 -2.55 -6.28
C LYS A 49 -9.89 -2.81 -5.84
N VAL A 50 -9.40 -2.15 -4.79
CA VAL A 50 -8.04 -2.40 -4.30
C VAL A 50 -7.94 -3.80 -3.72
N ASN A 51 -7.09 -4.61 -4.36
CA ASN A 51 -6.70 -5.96 -3.94
C ASN A 51 -5.70 -5.84 -2.78
N TRP A 52 -6.20 -6.05 -1.56
CA TRP A 52 -5.43 -5.96 -0.32
C TRP A 52 -4.68 -7.27 -0.05
N GLU A 53 -5.19 -8.39 -0.56
CA GLU A 53 -4.56 -9.71 -0.46
C GLU A 53 -3.17 -9.69 -1.10
N LYS A 54 -3.05 -9.04 -2.26
CA LYS A 54 -1.76 -8.78 -2.92
C LYS A 54 -0.82 -7.99 -2.01
N LEU A 55 -1.30 -6.92 -1.37
CA LEU A 55 -0.47 -6.11 -0.47
C LEU A 55 -0.02 -6.90 0.77
N HIS A 56 -0.84 -7.85 1.20
CA HIS A 56 -0.47 -8.79 2.24
C HIS A 56 0.64 -9.75 1.81
N VAL A 57 0.52 -10.34 0.61
CA VAL A 57 1.58 -11.21 0.05
C VAL A 57 2.89 -10.45 -0.13
N LEU A 58 2.82 -9.17 -0.51
CA LEU A 58 3.98 -8.30 -0.68
C LEU A 58 4.58 -7.80 0.64
N GLY A 59 4.02 -8.15 1.80
CA GLY A 59 4.51 -7.72 3.12
C GLY A 59 4.31 -6.24 3.42
N LEU A 60 3.54 -5.51 2.59
CA LEU A 60 3.25 -4.08 2.78
C LEU A 60 2.05 -3.83 3.70
N LEU A 61 1.21 -4.85 3.87
CA LEU A 61 0.01 -4.84 4.71
C LEU A 61 -0.03 -6.12 5.54
N GLU A 62 -0.35 -6.00 6.82
CA GLU A 62 -0.57 -7.17 7.67
C GLU A 62 -2.04 -7.31 8.02
N VAL A 63 -2.52 -8.56 8.15
CA VAL A 63 -3.92 -8.88 8.47
C VAL A 63 -3.99 -9.66 9.77
N ASP A 64 -4.91 -9.29 10.67
CA ASP A 64 -5.21 -10.08 11.86
C ASP A 64 -5.98 -11.33 11.45
N ARG A 65 -5.35 -12.49 11.58
CA ARG A 65 -5.94 -13.79 11.20
C ARG A 65 -6.81 -14.39 12.31
N ASN A 66 -6.82 -13.80 13.50
CA ASN A 66 -7.58 -14.31 14.65
C ASN A 66 -9.03 -13.80 14.66
N ARG A 67 -9.33 -12.75 13.90
CA ARG A 67 -10.68 -12.18 13.74
C ARG A 67 -11.28 -12.61 12.42
N ARG A 68 -12.45 -13.23 12.44
CA ARG A 68 -13.12 -13.80 11.26
C ARG A 68 -14.33 -13.01 10.78
N ASP A 69 -14.78 -12.06 11.59
CA ASP A 69 -15.95 -11.22 11.34
C ASP A 69 -15.64 -10.06 10.37
N TRP A 70 -14.44 -9.49 10.46
CA TRP A 70 -13.97 -8.42 9.57
C TRP A 70 -12.49 -8.58 9.22
N VAL A 71 -12.07 -7.97 8.12
CA VAL A 71 -10.66 -7.84 7.76
C VAL A 71 -10.07 -6.67 8.55
N PHE A 72 -9.21 -6.98 9.51
CA PHE A 72 -8.44 -5.99 10.27
C PHE A 72 -7.02 -5.93 9.73
N VAL A 73 -6.52 -4.72 9.51
CA VAL A 73 -5.24 -4.45 8.84
C VAL A 73 -4.38 -3.48 9.63
N ARG A 74 -3.07 -3.61 9.47
CA ARG A 74 -2.06 -2.65 9.95
C ARG A 74 -0.90 -2.57 8.96
N GLN A 75 0.03 -1.65 9.23
CA GLN A 75 1.32 -1.57 8.52
C GLN A 75 2.01 -2.94 8.49
N GLY A 76 2.40 -3.40 7.31
CA GLY A 76 3.17 -4.62 7.14
C GLY A 76 4.67 -4.44 7.44
N PRO A 77 5.44 -5.52 7.57
CA PRO A 77 6.87 -5.47 7.90
C PRO A 77 7.72 -4.69 6.87
N LEU A 78 7.27 -4.59 5.62
CA LEU A 78 8.00 -3.90 4.54
C LEU A 78 7.39 -2.55 4.19
N TRP A 79 6.37 -2.11 4.94
CA TRP A 79 5.68 -0.86 4.72
C TRP A 79 6.62 0.34 4.85
N GLN A 80 7.43 0.37 5.91
CA GLN A 80 8.38 1.45 6.17
C GLN A 80 9.43 1.55 5.05
N GLU A 81 10.06 0.41 4.72
CA GLU A 81 11.07 0.34 3.66
C GLU A 81 10.51 0.81 2.31
N PHE A 82 9.26 0.47 2.00
CA PHE A 82 8.60 0.92 0.78
C PHE A 82 8.52 2.45 0.70
N TRP A 83 8.13 3.13 1.77
CA TRP A 83 8.03 4.59 1.78
C TRP A 83 9.37 5.30 1.83
N GLU A 84 10.32 4.79 2.61
CA GLU A 84 11.70 5.31 2.66
C GLU A 84 12.35 5.31 1.28
N ARG A 85 12.12 4.26 0.49
CA ARG A 85 12.61 4.17 -0.90
C ARG A 85 12.00 5.20 -1.83
N LEU A 86 10.82 5.72 -1.50
CA LEU A 86 10.15 6.79 -2.22
C LEU A 86 10.45 8.18 -1.65
N GLY A 87 11.23 8.24 -0.56
CA GLY A 87 11.54 9.48 0.13
C GLY A 87 10.34 10.11 0.84
N LEU A 88 9.36 9.30 1.26
CA LEU A 88 8.23 9.73 2.08
C LEU A 88 8.26 9.06 3.45
N ASP A 89 7.71 9.75 4.44
CA ASP A 89 7.49 9.21 5.78
C ASP A 89 6.04 9.49 6.21
N PRO A 90 5.11 8.55 5.96
CA PRO A 90 3.70 8.73 6.27
C PRO A 90 3.36 8.80 7.76
N ASP A 91 4.29 8.46 8.66
CA ASP A 91 4.05 8.57 10.11
C ASP A 91 4.38 9.98 10.63
N THR A 92 5.17 10.76 9.89
CA THR A 92 5.44 12.17 10.19
C THR A 92 4.57 13.15 9.41
N CYS A 93 3.92 12.69 8.34
CA CYS A 93 3.01 13.48 7.54
C CYS A 93 1.57 13.38 8.06
N GLU A 94 0.79 14.44 7.90
CA GLU A 94 -0.64 14.36 8.12
C GLU A 94 -1.28 13.42 7.09
N LYS A 95 -2.18 12.55 7.57
CA LYS A 95 -2.92 11.60 6.73
C LYS A 95 -4.16 12.28 6.17
N ASP A 96 -3.94 13.28 5.34
CA ASP A 96 -4.95 14.20 4.82
C ASP A 96 -4.79 14.39 3.30
N SER A 97 -5.47 15.40 2.74
CA SER A 97 -5.40 15.70 1.31
C SER A 97 -4.00 16.14 0.84
N GLU A 98 -3.22 16.81 1.68
CA GLU A 98 -1.86 17.25 1.32
C GLU A 98 -0.90 16.06 1.26
N GLY A 99 -0.99 15.16 2.24
CA GLY A 99 -0.27 13.89 2.23
C GLY A 99 -0.58 13.04 1.00
N VAL A 100 -1.85 12.97 0.60
CA VAL A 100 -2.27 12.27 -0.63
C VAL A 100 -1.68 12.91 -1.88
N ALA A 101 -1.64 14.24 -1.97
CA ALA A 101 -1.04 14.93 -3.10
C ALA A 101 0.46 14.63 -3.22
N ALA A 102 1.18 14.49 -2.10
CA ALA A 102 2.58 14.09 -2.10
C ALA A 102 2.77 12.65 -2.64
N VAL A 103 1.87 11.72 -2.28
CA VAL A 103 1.86 10.37 -2.85
C VAL A 103 1.61 10.43 -4.36
N ASP A 104 0.61 11.19 -4.80
CA ASP A 104 0.27 11.32 -6.22
C ASP A 104 1.42 11.88 -7.05
N ALA A 105 2.10 12.90 -6.53
CA ALA A 105 3.24 13.53 -7.18
C ALA A 105 4.40 12.56 -7.47
N ILE A 106 4.57 11.49 -6.69
CA ILE A 106 5.58 10.46 -6.96
C ILE A 106 5.23 9.69 -8.23
N PHE A 107 3.97 9.29 -8.39
CA PHE A 107 3.50 8.55 -9.55
C PHE A 107 3.52 9.42 -10.82
N GLU A 108 3.15 10.70 -10.68
CA GLU A 108 3.26 11.68 -11.77
C GLU A 108 4.71 11.89 -12.21
N LYS A 109 5.64 12.08 -11.27
CA LYS A 109 7.08 12.22 -11.58
C LYS A 109 7.69 10.97 -12.23
N ALA A 110 7.16 9.79 -11.89
CA ALA A 110 7.61 8.53 -12.46
C ALA A 110 7.05 8.26 -13.87
N ASP A 111 6.17 9.13 -14.39
CA ASP A 111 5.38 8.93 -15.61
C ASP A 111 4.74 7.52 -15.66
N SER A 112 4.27 7.05 -14.50
CA SER A 112 3.83 5.68 -14.31
C SER A 112 2.74 5.59 -13.25
N THR A 113 1.73 4.77 -13.51
CA THR A 113 0.67 4.46 -12.54
C THR A 113 1.07 3.36 -11.55
N THR A 114 2.27 2.80 -11.71
CA THR A 114 2.78 1.68 -10.90
C THR A 114 4.25 1.84 -10.55
N ILE A 115 4.62 1.45 -9.33
CA ILE A 115 6.00 1.44 -8.85
C ILE A 115 6.42 -0.02 -8.66
N PRO A 116 7.47 -0.51 -9.35
CA PRO A 116 7.95 -1.86 -9.15
C PRO A 116 8.63 -2.02 -7.77
N LEU A 117 8.28 -3.08 -7.07
CA LEU A 117 9.05 -3.60 -5.95
C LEU A 117 10.20 -4.39 -6.57
N LYS A 118 11.46 -4.04 -6.28
CA LYS A 118 12.59 -4.82 -6.79
C LYS A 118 12.47 -6.26 -6.28
N ASN A 119 12.51 -7.23 -7.20
CA ASN A 119 12.67 -8.65 -6.87
C ASN A 119 13.87 -8.82 -5.93
N GLY A 120 13.62 -9.22 -4.68
CA GLY A 120 14.66 -9.26 -3.66
C GLY A 120 14.16 -9.42 -2.23
N ILE A 121 12.84 -9.38 -1.99
CA ILE A 121 12.29 -9.79 -0.70
C ILE A 121 12.24 -11.33 -0.73
N ALA A 122 13.36 -11.93 -0.35
CA ALA A 122 13.39 -13.33 0.04
C ALA A 122 12.49 -13.46 1.27
N VAL A 123 11.34 -14.12 1.10
CA VAL A 123 10.63 -14.77 2.21
C VAL A 123 11.14 -16.20 2.27
#